data_AF-A0A7J4VM39-F1
#
_entry.id   AF-A0A7J4VM39-F1
#
_cell.length_a   1.000
_cell.length_b   1.000
_cell.length_c   1.000
_cell.angle_alpha   90.00
_cell.angle_beta   90.00
_cell.angle_gamma   90.00
#
_symmetry.space_group_name_H-M   'P 1'
#
loop_
_entity.id
_entity.type
_entity.pdbx_description
1 polymer ?
#
loop_
_entity_poly.entity_id
_entity_poly.type
_entity_poly.pdbx_seq_one_letter_code
_entity_poly.pdbx_strand_id
1 'polypeptide(L)' 'MTYVTYEIVRHDGGWAYKLGNTLSETYAYREDAIEGAKSAAARQKLDVEDVSVREHAARTR' A
#
# COMPACT_ATOMS: atom_id res chain seq x y z
N MET A 1 17.12 6.49 -8.34
CA MET A 1 16.34 5.24 -8.34
C MET A 1 15.57 5.15 -7.03
N THR A 2 14.30 5.57 -7.06
CA THR A 2 13.40 5.58 -5.91
C THR A 2 12.44 4.41 -6.05
N TYR A 3 12.60 3.41 -5.20
CA TYR A 3 11.74 2.22 -5.17
C TYR A 3 10.60 2.48 -4.18
N VAL A 4 9.38 2.34 -4.66
CA VAL A 4 8.18 2.61 -3.87
C VAL A 4 7.55 1.26 -3.53
N THR A 5 7.61 0.89 -2.24
CA THR A 5 7.00 -0.34 -1.74
C THR A 5 5.68 -0.03 -1.05
N TYR A 6 4.60 -0.58 -1.61
CA TYR A 6 3.28 -0.53 -0.99
C TYR A 6 3.07 -1.78 -0.16
N GLU A 7 2.76 -1.60 1.13
CA GLU A 7 2.44 -2.65 2.08
C GLU A 7 0.97 -2.55 2.47
N ILE A 8 0.20 -3.62 2.24
CA ILE A 8 -1.18 -3.70 2.70
C ILE A 8 -1.18 -4.20 4.14
N VAL A 9 -1.64 -3.37 5.06
CA VAL A 9 -1.72 -3.66 6.50
C VAL A 9 -3.17 -3.64 6.97
N ARG A 10 -3.51 -4.53 7.90
CA ARG A 10 -4.81 -4.52 8.55
C ARG A 10 -4.79 -3.49 9.67
N HIS A 11 -5.71 -2.53 9.66
CA HIS A 11 -5.75 -1.43 10.63
C HIS A 11 -7.19 -1.17 11.07
N ASP A 12 -7.44 -1.04 12.37
CA ASP A 12 -8.74 -0.69 12.97
C ASP A 12 -9.96 -1.51 12.49
N GLY A 13 -9.75 -2.79 12.18
CA GLY A 13 -10.79 -3.67 11.65
C GLY A 13 -10.98 -3.60 10.12
N GLY A 14 -10.32 -2.65 9.46
CA GLY A 14 -10.24 -2.53 8.00
C GLY A 14 -8.83 -2.79 7.46
N TRP A 15 -8.55 -2.20 6.30
CA TRP A 15 -7.32 -2.37 5.54
C TRP A 15 -6.79 -1.01 5.10
N ALA A 16 -5.49 -0.80 5.23
CA ALA A 16 -4.83 0.40 4.74
C ALA A 16 -3.58 0.00 3.97
N TYR A 17 -3.27 0.74 2.91
CA TYR A 17 -1.99 0.61 2.24
C TYR A 17 -1.01 1.64 2.81
N LYS A 18 0.22 1.20 3.05
CA LYS A 18 1.32 2.02 3.55
C LYS A 18 2.39 2.12 2.48
N LEU A 19 2.88 3.33 2.25
CA LEU A 19 4.05 3.57 1.40
C LEU A 19 5.20 4.08 2.27
N GLY A 20 6.19 3.22 2.51
CA GLY A 20 7.36 3.57 3.32
C GLY A 20 6.97 3.92 4.76
N ASN A 21 6.81 5.21 5.05
CA ASN A 21 6.37 5.74 6.36
C ASN A 21 4.98 6.38 6.36
N THR A 22 4.34 6.53 5.20
CA THR A 22 3.01 7.15 5.09
C THR A 22 1.95 6.07 5.02
N LEU A 23 0.93 6.17 5.87
CA LEU A 23 -0.22 5.26 5.90
C LEU A 23 -1.41 5.94 5.24
N SER A 24 -2.13 5.22 4.37
CA SER A 24 -3.37 5.72 3.77
C SER A 24 -4.54 5.57 4.72
N GLU A 25 -5.66 6.18 4.34
CA GLU A 25 -6.97 6.01 4.98
C GLU A 25 -7.33 4.52 5.14
N THR A 26 -8.14 4.22 6.15
CA THR A 26 -8.59 2.85 6.41
C THR A 26 -9.77 2.55 5.50
N TYR A 27 -9.59 1.58 4.61
CA TYR A 27 -10.62 1.03 3.75
C TYR A 27 -11.34 -0.14 4.42
N ALA A 28 -12.61 -0.31 4.12
CA ALA A 28 -13.39 -1.44 4.64
C ALA A 28 -12.91 -2.78 4.06
N TYR A 29 -12.46 -2.79 2.80
CA TYR A 29 -12.04 -3.99 2.09
C TYR A 29 -10.57 -3.94 1.68
N ARG A 30 -9.94 -5.11 1.64
CA ARG A 30 -8.56 -5.28 1.17
C ARG A 30 -8.41 -4.85 -0.29
N GLU A 31 -9.44 -5.06 -1.08
CA GLU A 31 -9.49 -4.81 -2.51
C GLU A 31 -9.40 -3.30 -2.79
N ASP A 32 -10.19 -2.49 -2.09
CA ASP A 32 -10.10 -1.02 -2.10
C ASP A 32 -8.69 -0.51 -1.76
N ALA A 33 -8.04 -1.09 -0.72
CA ALA A 33 -6.69 -0.71 -0.35
C ALA A 33 -5.67 -1.05 -1.46
N ILE A 34 -5.88 -2.15 -2.20
CA ILE A 34 -5.03 -2.54 -3.32
C ILE A 34 -5.27 -1.64 -4.53
N GLU A 35 -6.51 -1.30 -4.85
CA GLU A 35 -6.84 -0.37 -5.94
C GLU A 35 -6.32 1.05 -5.65
N GLY A 36 -6.42 1.49 -4.40
CA GLY A 36 -5.82 2.73 -3.92
C GLY A 36 -4.31 2.74 -4.08
N ALA A 37 -3.62 1.67 -3.64
CA ALA A 37 -2.19 1.51 -3.83
C ALA A 37 -1.79 1.48 -5.31
N LYS A 38 -2.54 0.78 -6.18
CA LYS A 38 -2.30 0.74 -7.63
C LYS A 38 -2.50 2.11 -8.29
N SER A 39 -3.53 2.84 -7.89
CA SER A 39 -3.79 4.20 -8.39
C SER A 39 -2.73 5.19 -7.93
N ALA A 40 -2.29 5.08 -6.67
CA ALA A 40 -1.19 5.88 -6.13
C ALA A 40 0.12 5.58 -6.87
N ALA A 41 0.42 4.30 -7.11
CA ALA A 41 1.55 3.86 -7.92
C ALA A 41 1.47 4.39 -9.35
N ALA A 42 0.30 4.35 -9.99
CA ALA A 42 0.09 4.84 -11.34
C ALA A 42 0.28 6.37 -11.45
N ARG A 43 -0.17 7.13 -10.44
CA ARG A 43 0.08 8.58 -10.35
C ARG A 43 1.56 8.88 -10.08
N GLN A 44 2.19 8.09 -9.23
CA GLN A 44 3.60 8.21 -8.92
C GLN A 44 4.52 7.72 -10.03
N LYS A 45 4.08 6.89 -10.99
CA LYS A 45 4.88 6.53 -12.18
C LYS A 45 5.30 7.71 -13.06
N LEU A 46 4.75 8.91 -12.85
CA LEU A 46 5.30 10.14 -13.41
C LEU A 46 6.62 10.58 -12.74
N ASP A 47 6.96 10.02 -11.57
CA ASP A 47 8.09 10.39 -10.70
C ASP A 47 8.94 9.18 -10.23
N VAL A 48 8.42 7.94 -10.29
CA VAL A 48 9.13 6.72 -9.86
C VAL A 48 9.08 5.59 -10.89
N GLU A 49 10.26 5.06 -11.19
CA GLU A 49 10.51 4.08 -12.26
C GLU A 49 10.24 2.61 -11.84
N ASP A 50 10.20 2.29 -10.53
CA ASP A 50 10.03 0.90 -10.04
C ASP A 50 9.15 0.80 -8.78
N VAL A 51 8.10 -0.04 -8.84
CA VAL A 51 7.14 -0.26 -7.76
C VAL A 51 7.12 -1.74 -7.39
N SER A 52 7.47 -2.05 -6.14
CA SER A 52 7.48 -3.42 -5.60
C SER A 52 6.37 -3.56 -4.53
N VAL A 53 5.28 -4.25 -4.84
CA VAL A 53 4.20 -4.51 -3.85
C VAL A 53 4.57 -5.74 -3.03
N ARG A 54 4.70 -5.60 -1.71
CA ARG A 54 4.94 -6.73 -0.78
C ARG A 54 3.78 -6.84 0.20
N GLU A 55 3.14 -7.99 0.21
CA GLU A 55 2.04 -8.27 1.14
C GLU A 55 2.60 -8.87 2.43
N HIS A 56 2.57 -8.12 3.52
CA HIS A 56 3.01 -8.61 4.82
C HIS A 56 1.79 -9.14 5.59
N ALA A 57 1.53 -10.45 5.46
CA ALA A 57 0.57 -11.13 6.32
C ALA A 57 1.10 -11.05 7.76
N ALA A 58 0.37 -10.35 8.62
CA ALA A 58 0.73 -10.09 10.01
C ALA A 58 1.23 -11.38 10.69
N ARG A 59 2.51 -11.41 11.08
CA ARG A 59 3.03 -12.38 12.04
C ARG A 59 2.31 -12.14 13.37
N THR A 60 1.24 -12.90 13.60
CA THR A 60 0.69 -13.13 14.93
C THR A 60 1.73 -13.92 15.70
N ARG A 61 2.19 -13.36 16.83
CA ARG A 61 3.00 -14.08 17.82
C ARG A 61 2.06 -14.69 18.86
#